data_AF-A0AA95DY05-F1
#
_entry.id   AF-A0AA95DY05-F1
#
_cell.length_a   1.000
_cell.length_b   1.000
_cell.length_c   1.000
_cell.angle_alpha   90.00
_cell.angle_beta   90.00
_cell.angle_gamma   90.00
#
_symmetry.space_group_name_H-M   'P 1'
#
loop_
_entity.id
_entity.type
_entity.pdbx_description
1 polymer ?
#
loop_
_entity_poly.entity_id
_entity_poly.type
_entity_poly.pdbx_seq_one_letter_code
_entity_poly.pdbx_strand_id
1 'polypeptide(L)'
;MRFNSQQIEPQAKSFKYWIIDQLKANDKTMFDWQAHSLARQNHPTPEHLLPVFFARGAGDVMSVVHESFAHYNLGMDIYRFDYWIKKGN
;
A
#
# COMPACT_ATOMS: atom_id res chain seq x y z
N MET A 1 18.93 26.21 -5.88
CA MET A 1 19.29 24.80 -6.16
C MET A 1 18.01 24.09 -6.59
N ARG A 2 18.00 23.46 -7.78
CA ARG A 2 16.80 22.77 -8.29
C ARG A 2 16.80 21.34 -7.78
N PHE A 3 15.84 20.96 -6.95
CA PHE A 3 15.64 19.58 -6.48
C PHE A 3 15.01 18.73 -7.60
N ASN A 4 15.73 18.49 -8.69
CA ASN A 4 15.33 17.47 -9.66
C ASN A 4 15.73 16.10 -9.10
N SER A 5 14.86 15.50 -8.31
CA SER A 5 14.96 14.10 -7.87
C SER A 5 13.74 13.33 -8.42
N GLN A 6 13.59 13.31 -9.75
CA GLN A 6 12.29 13.01 -10.38
C GLN A 6 12.01 11.52 -10.68
N GLN A 7 12.98 10.60 -10.56
CA GLN A 7 12.74 9.22 -10.98
C GLN A 7 12.42 8.30 -9.80
N ILE A 8 11.14 7.94 -9.66
CA ILE A 8 10.68 6.91 -8.73
C ILE A 8 11.38 5.58 -9.06
N GLU A 9 11.88 4.89 -8.04
CA GLU A 9 12.49 3.57 -8.22
C GLU A 9 11.44 2.57 -8.79
N PRO A 10 11.69 1.95 -9.95
CA PRO A 10 10.68 1.11 -10.62
C PRO A 10 10.18 -0.03 -9.73
N GLN A 11 11.07 -0.59 -8.91
CA GLN A 11 10.77 -1.70 -8.02
C GLN A 11 9.88 -1.28 -6.85
N ALA A 12 10.06 -0.06 -6.34
CA ALA A 12 9.20 0.53 -5.32
C ALA A 12 7.82 0.86 -5.88
N LYS A 13 7.77 1.44 -7.08
CA LYS A 13 6.53 1.68 -7.80
C LYS A 13 5.74 0.37 -8.01
N SER A 14 6.41 -0.66 -8.53
CA SER A 14 5.78 -1.94 -8.84
C SER A 14 5.24 -2.63 -7.59
N PHE A 15 6.01 -2.69 -6.51
CA PHE A 15 5.58 -3.36 -5.28
C PHE A 15 4.42 -2.61 -4.60
N LYS A 16 4.49 -1.28 -4.53
CA LYS A 16 3.41 -0.45 -3.99
C LYS A 16 2.09 -0.68 -4.72
N TYR A 17 2.08 -0.59 -6.05
CA TYR A 17 0.85 -0.79 -6.81
C TYR A 17 0.32 -2.22 -6.68
N TRP A 18 1.20 -3.22 -6.61
CA TRP A 18 0.79 -4.58 -6.33
C TRP A 18 0.05 -4.69 -4.98
N ILE A 19 0.58 -4.11 -3.89
CA ILE A 19 -0.10 -4.04 -2.59
C ILE A 19 -1.45 -3.32 -2.68
N ILE A 20 -1.49 -2.16 -3.34
CA ILE A 20 -2.73 -1.37 -3.51
C ILE A 20 -3.79 -2.21 -4.22
N ASP A 21 -3.41 -2.94 -5.26
CA ASP A 21 -4.34 -3.79 -6.02
C ASP A 21 -4.87 -4.95 -5.16
N GLN A 22 -4.01 -5.59 -4.35
CA GLN A 22 -4.47 -6.64 -3.42
C GLN A 22 -5.45 -6.09 -2.37
N LEU A 23 -5.14 -4.91 -1.80
CA LEU A 23 -6.00 -4.25 -0.81
C LEU A 23 -7.36 -3.85 -1.40
N LYS A 24 -7.39 -3.31 -2.63
CA LYS A 24 -8.62 -2.95 -3.34
C LYS A 24 -9.46 -4.16 -3.72
N ALA A 25 -8.81 -5.24 -4.16
CA ALA A 25 -9.48 -6.48 -4.50
C ALA A 25 -10.05 -7.20 -3.27
N ASN A 26 -9.67 -6.76 -2.06
CA ASN A 26 -9.93 -7.49 -0.84
C ASN A 26 -9.45 -8.96 -0.93
N ASP A 27 -8.30 -9.15 -1.57
CA ASP A 27 -7.72 -10.46 -1.78
C ASP A 27 -6.83 -10.82 -0.58
N LYS A 28 -7.07 -11.99 0.03
CA LYS A 28 -6.31 -12.48 1.19
C LYS A 28 -4.82 -12.74 0.90
N THR A 29 -4.43 -12.82 -0.37
CA THR A 29 -3.02 -12.94 -0.77
C THR A 29 -2.16 -11.77 -0.31
N MET A 30 -2.75 -10.63 0.07
CA MET A 30 -2.01 -9.53 0.69
C MET A 30 -1.31 -9.93 1.99
N PHE A 31 -1.82 -10.94 2.72
CA PHE A 31 -1.17 -11.45 3.93
C PHE A 31 0.09 -12.26 3.62
N ASP A 32 0.18 -12.85 2.43
CA ASP A 32 1.33 -13.62 1.94
C ASP A 32 2.33 -12.75 1.15
N TRP A 33 2.30 -11.43 1.35
CA TRP A 33 3.11 -10.45 0.59
C TRP A 33 4.60 -10.73 0.58
N GLN A 34 5.13 -11.41 1.59
CA GLN A 34 6.55 -11.77 1.69
C GLN A 34 6.99 -12.74 0.58
N ALA A 35 6.06 -13.46 -0.06
CA ALA A 35 6.34 -14.32 -1.20
C ALA A 35 6.57 -13.54 -2.50
N HIS A 36 6.19 -12.27 -2.56
CA HIS A 36 6.43 -11.42 -3.73
C HIS A 36 7.95 -11.21 -3.94
N SER A 37 8.43 -11.32 -5.17
CA SER A 37 9.87 -11.26 -5.49
C SER A 37 10.55 -9.96 -5.02
N LEU A 38 9.81 -8.84 -5.03
CA LEU A 38 10.28 -7.52 -4.60
C LEU A 38 10.07 -7.23 -3.10
N ALA A 39 9.50 -8.14 -2.31
CA ALA A 39 9.10 -7.90 -0.93
C ALA A 39 10.28 -7.50 -0.04
N ARG A 40 11.33 -8.31 0.02
CA ARG A 40 12.51 -8.06 0.87
C ARG A 40 13.28 -6.79 0.50
N GLN A 41 13.22 -6.37 -0.76
CA GLN A 41 13.87 -5.14 -1.20
C GLN A 41 13.11 -3.89 -0.76
N ASN A 42 11.79 -3.94 -0.74
CA ASN A 42 10.94 -2.81 -0.34
C ASN A 42 10.70 -2.75 1.17
N HIS A 43 10.58 -3.92 1.80
CA HIS A 43 10.38 -4.08 3.24
C HIS A 43 11.30 -5.18 3.75
N PRO A 44 12.55 -4.86 4.12
CA PRO A 44 13.50 -5.82 4.68
C PRO A 44 12.95 -6.53 5.92
N THR A 45 12.11 -5.81 6.66
CA THR A 45 11.42 -6.23 7.87
C THR A 45 9.96 -5.74 7.79
N PRO A 46 9.02 -6.42 8.47
CA PRO A 46 7.58 -6.26 8.18
C PRO A 46 6.95 -5.00 8.81
N GLU A 47 7.57 -4.40 9.83
CA GLU A 47 6.97 -3.41 10.73
C GLU A 47 6.35 -2.19 10.05
N HIS A 48 6.88 -1.79 8.89
CA HIS A 48 6.34 -0.65 8.15
C HIS A 48 5.07 -0.99 7.35
N LEU A 49 4.83 -2.27 7.03
CA LEU A 49 3.66 -2.71 6.29
C LEU A 49 2.56 -3.27 7.20
N LEU A 50 2.91 -3.86 8.35
CA LEU A 50 1.95 -4.42 9.31
C LEU A 50 0.79 -3.47 9.71
N PRO A 51 0.99 -2.16 9.91
CA PRO A 51 -0.10 -1.23 10.22
C PRO A 51 -1.20 -1.20 9.16
N VAL A 52 -0.87 -1.44 7.89
CA VAL A 52 -1.85 -1.48 6.79
C VAL A 52 -2.80 -2.67 6.96
N PHE A 53 -2.28 -3.84 7.31
CA PHE A 53 -3.09 -5.04 7.53
C PHE A 53 -3.94 -4.94 8.81
N PHE A 54 -3.42 -4.30 9.85
CA PHE A 54 -4.20 -3.97 11.05
C PHE A 54 -5.38 -3.05 10.70
N ALA A 55 -5.12 -1.96 9.99
CA ALA A 55 -6.16 -1.01 9.56
C ALA A 55 -7.19 -1.67 8.63
N ARG A 56 -6.74 -2.56 7.73
CA ARG A 56 -7.63 -3.38 6.90
C ARG A 56 -8.58 -4.22 7.74
N GLY A 57 -8.18 -4.74 8.89
CA GLY A 57 -9.07 -5.47 9.80
C GLY A 57 -10.29 -4.65 10.28
N ALA A 58 -10.21 -3.32 10.20
CA ALA A 58 -11.26 -2.40 10.61
C ALA A 58 -12.20 -1.94 9.47
N GLY A 59 -12.09 -2.49 8.25
CA GLY A 59 -13.00 -2.12 7.15
C GLY A 59 -12.70 -2.84 5.84
N ASP A 60 -13.75 -3.25 5.12
CA ASP A 60 -13.65 -4.06 3.90
C ASP A 60 -13.52 -3.26 2.59
N VAL A 61 -13.89 -1.98 2.62
CA VAL A 61 -13.86 -1.09 1.45
C VAL A 61 -12.65 -0.20 1.56
N MET A 62 -11.66 -0.42 0.69
CA MET A 62 -10.44 0.39 0.65
C MET A 62 -10.57 1.54 -0.36
N SER A 63 -10.09 2.72 0.03
CA SER A 63 -9.85 3.84 -0.88
C SER A 63 -8.51 4.52 -0.61
N VAL A 64 -7.92 5.10 -1.64
CA VAL A 64 -6.68 5.87 -1.55
C VAL A 64 -7.04 7.33 -1.32
N VAL A 65 -6.62 7.89 -0.18
CA VAL A 65 -6.87 9.28 0.20
C VAL A 65 -5.76 10.19 -0.32
N HIS A 66 -4.52 9.71 -0.26
CA HIS A 66 -3.35 10.39 -0.78
C HIS A 66 -2.34 9.37 -1.29
N GLU A 67 -1.65 9.71 -2.37
CA GLU A 67 -0.64 8.87 -2.98
C GLU A 67 0.55 9.73 -3.43
N SER A 68 1.74 9.44 -2.91
CA SER A 68 2.97 10.06 -3.42
C SER A 68 4.21 9.22 -3.09
N PHE A 69 5.34 9.68 -3.62
CA PHE A 69 6.67 9.22 -3.23
C PHE A 69 7.49 10.39 -2.71
N ALA A 70 8.31 10.13 -1.70
CA ALA A 70 9.41 10.98 -1.27
C ALA A 70 10.72 10.19 -1.44
N HIS A 71 11.84 10.88 -1.56
CA HIS A 71 13.18 10.26 -1.60
C HIS A 71 13.26 9.02 -2.51
N TYR A 72 12.64 9.09 -3.70
CA TYR A 72 12.60 8.05 -4.75
C TYR A 72 11.81 6.77 -4.42
N ASN A 73 11.90 6.23 -3.20
CA ASN A 73 11.33 4.93 -2.81
C ASN A 73 10.44 4.97 -1.56
N LEU A 74 10.32 6.10 -0.88
CA LEU A 74 9.48 6.23 0.31
C LEU A 74 8.03 6.50 -0.11
N GLY A 75 7.19 5.47 -0.06
CA GLY A 75 5.75 5.61 -0.26
C GLY A 75 5.12 6.42 0.86
N MET A 76 4.40 7.49 0.51
CA MET A 76 3.77 8.40 1.46
C MET A 76 2.25 8.26 1.45
N ASP A 77 1.76 7.04 1.28
CA ASP A 77 0.36 6.78 0.99
C ASP A 77 -0.52 6.88 2.24
N ILE A 78 -1.76 7.30 2.02
CA ILE A 78 -2.80 7.29 3.04
C ILE A 78 -3.97 6.50 2.49
N TYR A 79 -4.33 5.43 3.19
CA TYR A 79 -5.47 4.57 2.86
C TYR A 79 -6.58 4.76 3.88
N ARG A 80 -7.82 4.71 3.40
CA ARG A 80 -9.03 4.63 4.24
C ARG A 80 -9.68 3.28 4.04
N PHE A 81 -10.09 2.67 5.15
CA PHE A 81 -10.85 1.42 5.17
C PHE A 81 -12.21 1.69 5.81
N ASP A 82 -13.26 1.57 5.02
CA ASP A 82 -14.65 1.75 5.44
C ASP A 82 -15.37 0.39 5.46
N TYR A 83 -16.53 0.31 6.12
CA TYR A 83 -17.45 -0.82 5.94
C TYR A 83 -18.50 -0.49 4.88
N TRP A 84 -19.04 -1.53 4.23
CA TRP A 84 -20.28 -1.38 3.47
C TRP A 84 -21.40 -0.97 4.43
N ILE A 85 -21.73 0.32 4.46
CA ILE A 85 -22.95 0.77 5.11
C ILE A 85 -24.09 0.38 4.17
N LYS A 86 -24.88 -0.64 4.55
CA LYS A 86 -26.19 -0.86 3.93
C LYS A 86 -26.96 0.45 4.09
N LYS A 87 -27.27 1.13 2.99
CA LYS A 87 -28.31 2.18 3.05
C LYS A 87 -29.57 1.47 3.53
N GLY A 88 -30.08 1.90 4.69
CA GLY A 88 -31.37 1.45 5.18
C GLY A 88 -32.43 1.72 4.09
N ASN A 89 -33.30 0.73 3.89
CA ASN A 89 -34.46 0.86 3.02
C ASN A 89 -35.35 2.02 3.45
#